data_AF-A0A8G1RN53-F1
#
_entry.id   AF-A0A8G1RN53-F1
#
_cell.length_a   1.000
_cell.length_b   1.000
_cell.length_c   1.000
_cell.angle_alpha   90.00
_cell.angle_beta   90.00
_cell.angle_gamma   90.00
#
_symmetry.space_group_name_H-M   'P 1'
#
loop_
_entity.id
_entity.type
_entity.pdbx_description
1 polymer ?
#
loop_
_entity_poly.entity_id
_entity_poly.type
_entity_poly.pdbx_seq_one_letter_code
_entity_poly.pdbx_strand_id
1 'polypeptide(L)'
;MENPPRPSTPLPLLLAPSPPTSPGLSERKIDVVKSERKDTPARALKAIALPNTPPSSPPQLGPGSSEEPESPSPLGVFSVAQLKIRLGLETETPKCGAMTRKERGCRNPRRATEKDELDQALTALLNLTQSSPELPQRLTKLASLVHCHMHDYSTALGRRVVSWSDLFPLGDLDAKIFSAMKRIRDELPEASKTCIGISSKKKQCRLKLSGKTVQTMSHSIQEILKPQVFLRDEVLEIWIQHLREAAFCCYHKNQCLSKAAGWIKAIKTARSLLESSPPPPDTADATNKTTPDQLDTVSSTLREIAKHWKVTGYDTSPLRILSSESWNVKDWSSEKYQDRILVVLENLEGEERRGYVYVYEIKGNEGYVKVGYTEKKTAQERMNEWSETCNRQITGIYPRPVGLERRIHSPALVEILCHADLRTCRVRVDCEACLHPHSEWFQTSPQEAVDVVEKWSRWIDETAGQPGWRDEIKAIVLESADMEHCLESLLQIKICDD
;
A
#
# COMPACT_ATOMS: atom_id res chain seq x y z
N MET A 1 -47.39 -37.10 -35.61
CA MET A 1 -46.01 -37.20 -35.12
C MET A 1 -45.45 -35.79 -35.12
N GLU A 2 -45.46 -35.13 -33.97
CA GLU A 2 -45.02 -33.74 -33.82
C GLU A 2 -43.72 -33.72 -33.02
N ASN A 3 -42.81 -32.82 -33.39
CA ASN A 3 -41.48 -32.74 -32.76
C ASN A 3 -41.58 -32.08 -31.36
N PRO A 4 -40.83 -32.57 -30.35
CA PRO A 4 -40.77 -31.92 -29.05
C PRO A 4 -40.03 -30.57 -29.12
N PRO A 5 -40.37 -29.60 -28.25
CA PRO A 5 -39.77 -28.27 -28.27
C PRO A 5 -38.31 -28.30 -27.80
N ARG A 6 -37.47 -27.44 -28.39
CA ARG A 6 -36.09 -27.23 -27.92
C ARG A 6 -36.08 -26.52 -26.56
N PRO A 7 -35.15 -26.86 -25.65
CA PRO A 7 -34.92 -26.08 -24.43
C PRO A 7 -34.31 -24.71 -24.77
N SER A 8 -34.85 -23.66 -24.16
CA SER A 8 -34.38 -22.28 -24.33
C SER A 8 -33.07 -22.04 -23.57
N THR A 9 -32.03 -21.60 -24.28
CA THR A 9 -30.76 -21.18 -23.69
C THR A 9 -30.98 -19.92 -22.82
N PRO A 10 -30.50 -19.87 -21.57
CA PRO A 10 -30.59 -18.65 -20.76
C PRO A 10 -29.69 -17.54 -21.34
N LEU A 11 -30.26 -16.34 -21.49
CA LEU A 11 -29.53 -15.15 -21.91
C LEU A 11 -28.50 -14.72 -20.84
N PRO A 12 -27.32 -14.18 -21.22
CA PRO A 12 -26.36 -13.67 -20.26
C PRO A 12 -26.93 -12.46 -19.53
N LEU A 13 -26.93 -12.49 -18.19
CA LEU A 13 -27.26 -11.33 -17.37
C LEU A 13 -26.26 -10.19 -17.66
N LEU A 14 -26.76 -9.12 -18.27
CA LEU A 14 -26.01 -7.88 -18.50
C LEU A 14 -25.78 -7.17 -17.17
N LEU A 15 -24.66 -7.48 -16.50
CA LEU A 15 -24.18 -6.72 -15.36
C LEU A 15 -23.86 -5.29 -15.79
N ALA A 16 -24.73 -4.35 -15.40
CA ALA A 16 -24.50 -2.93 -15.56
C ALA A 16 -23.24 -2.49 -14.77
N PRO A 17 -22.47 -1.50 -15.25
CA PRO A 17 -21.27 -1.04 -14.56
C PRO A 17 -21.62 -0.43 -13.20
N SER A 18 -21.08 -0.99 -12.13
CA SER A 18 -21.32 -0.51 -10.77
C SER A 18 -20.83 0.95 -10.60
N PRO A 19 -21.60 1.82 -9.92
CA PRO A 19 -21.17 3.19 -9.62
C PRO A 19 -19.98 3.18 -8.64
N PRO A 20 -19.20 4.28 -8.58
CA PRO A 20 -18.00 4.34 -7.76
C PRO A 20 -18.31 4.17 -6.26
N THR A 21 -17.39 3.48 -5.57
CA THR A 21 -17.33 3.40 -4.10
C THR A 21 -17.40 4.79 -3.46
N SER A 22 -18.03 4.87 -2.28
CA SER A 22 -18.14 6.08 -1.45
C SER A 22 -16.83 6.86 -1.38
N PRO A 23 -16.90 8.21 -1.34
CA PRO A 23 -15.71 9.03 -1.40
C PRO A 23 -14.82 8.74 -0.19
N GLY A 24 -13.58 8.35 -0.44
CA GLY A 24 -12.53 8.88 0.44
C GLY A 24 -12.63 10.40 0.32
N LEU A 25 -12.70 11.11 1.45
CA LEU A 25 -12.76 12.57 1.48
C LEU A 25 -11.64 13.11 0.58
N SER A 26 -12.04 13.57 -0.59
CA SER A 26 -11.12 14.20 -1.52
C SER A 26 -10.78 15.53 -0.88
N GLU A 27 -9.53 15.71 -0.47
CA GLU A 27 -8.95 17.03 -0.23
C GLU A 27 -9.11 17.87 -1.51
N ARG A 28 -10.29 18.48 -1.67
CA ARG A 28 -10.46 19.61 -2.57
C ARG A 28 -9.65 20.72 -1.94
N LYS A 29 -8.48 20.98 -2.52
CA LYS A 29 -7.76 22.22 -2.26
C LYS A 29 -8.72 23.36 -2.55
N ILE A 30 -9.17 24.02 -1.49
CA ILE A 30 -9.75 25.35 -1.59
C ILE A 30 -8.56 26.26 -1.85
N ASP A 31 -8.46 26.77 -3.08
CA ASP A 31 -7.55 27.87 -3.37
C ASP A 31 -8.08 29.10 -2.63
N VAL A 32 -7.55 29.36 -1.45
CA VAL A 32 -7.90 30.53 -0.64
C VAL A 32 -7.39 31.78 -1.37
N VAL A 33 -8.29 32.39 -2.14
CA VAL A 33 -8.11 33.71 -2.72
C VAL A 33 -7.96 34.70 -1.57
N LYS A 34 -6.73 35.16 -1.31
CA LYS A 34 -6.47 36.24 -0.36
C LYS A 34 -7.11 37.52 -0.90
N SER A 35 -8.25 37.89 -0.31
CA SER A 35 -8.86 39.20 -0.48
C SER A 35 -7.90 40.30 -0.02
N GLU A 36 -7.67 41.29 -0.88
CA GLU A 36 -6.91 42.47 -0.55
C GLU A 36 -7.68 43.35 0.46
N ARG A 37 -7.00 43.81 1.51
CA ARG A 37 -7.39 45.03 2.23
C ARG A 37 -6.32 46.09 2.03
N LYS A 38 -6.72 47.20 1.39
CA LYS A 38 -5.98 48.47 1.42
C LYS A 38 -6.28 49.17 2.76
N ASP A 39 -5.27 49.74 3.41
CA ASP A 39 -5.03 51.19 3.32
C ASP A 39 -3.87 51.69 4.22
N THR A 40 -2.88 52.35 3.58
CA THR A 40 -2.01 53.47 4.05
C THR A 40 -1.21 53.44 5.38
N PRO A 41 -0.18 54.32 5.58
CA PRO A 41 0.66 55.03 4.59
C PRO A 41 2.19 54.98 4.85
N ALA A 42 2.94 55.07 3.75
CA ALA A 42 4.26 55.70 3.52
C ALA A 42 5.27 56.00 4.66
N ARG A 43 6.54 55.58 4.45
CA ARG A 43 7.69 56.48 4.68
C ARG A 43 8.94 56.21 3.81
N ALA A 44 9.29 57.23 3.03
CA ALA A 44 10.61 57.67 2.55
C ALA A 44 11.71 56.67 2.09
N LEU A 45 12.06 56.84 0.80
CA LEU A 45 13.29 56.44 0.11
C LEU A 45 14.60 56.90 0.81
N LYS A 46 15.68 56.15 0.57
CA LYS A 46 16.93 56.73 0.03
C LYS A 46 17.72 55.68 -0.76
N ALA A 47 18.13 56.04 -1.97
CA ALA A 47 18.97 55.24 -2.87
C ALA A 47 20.45 55.61 -2.71
N ILE A 48 21.36 54.81 -3.29
CA ILE A 48 22.60 55.27 -3.97
C ILE A 48 23.10 54.18 -4.94
N ALA A 49 23.79 54.63 -5.98
CA ALA A 49 24.05 54.02 -7.27
C ALA A 49 24.98 52.77 -7.36
N LEU A 50 24.85 52.08 -8.49
CA LEU A 50 25.87 51.23 -9.15
C LEU A 50 27.03 52.08 -9.71
N PRO A 51 28.17 51.44 -10.01
CA PRO A 51 28.70 51.52 -11.39
C PRO A 51 29.28 50.20 -11.96
N ASN A 52 29.46 50.18 -13.28
CA ASN A 52 30.17 49.15 -14.08
C ASN A 52 31.25 49.87 -14.93
N THR A 53 32.24 49.24 -15.60
CA THR A 53 32.57 47.85 -15.96
C THR A 53 34.03 47.56 -15.46
N PRO A 54 34.99 46.86 -16.11
CA PRO A 54 35.01 45.78 -17.13
C PRO A 54 35.85 44.54 -16.70
N PRO A 55 35.96 43.47 -17.53
CA PRO A 55 36.65 42.22 -17.15
C PRO A 55 38.15 42.20 -17.48
N SER A 56 38.92 41.34 -16.80
CA SER A 56 40.30 40.97 -17.19
C SER A 56 40.69 39.54 -16.78
N SER A 57 41.53 38.97 -17.64
CA SER A 57 42.04 37.61 -17.83
C SER A 57 42.68 36.86 -16.62
N PRO A 58 43.02 35.55 -16.75
CA PRO A 58 43.17 34.64 -15.61
C PRO A 58 44.62 34.48 -15.10
N PRO A 59 44.80 34.03 -13.83
CA PRO A 59 46.10 33.62 -13.29
C PRO A 59 46.44 32.14 -13.53
N GLN A 60 47.73 31.82 -13.41
CA GLN A 60 48.40 30.62 -13.91
C GLN A 60 48.42 29.40 -12.98
N LEU A 61 48.92 28.28 -13.53
CA LEU A 61 49.30 27.06 -12.83
C LEU A 61 50.21 27.29 -11.61
N GLY A 62 49.97 26.52 -10.56
CA GLY A 62 50.97 26.16 -9.53
C GLY A 62 51.31 24.66 -9.62
N PRO A 63 52.57 24.24 -9.41
CA PRO A 63 52.98 22.85 -9.59
C PRO A 63 52.93 22.01 -8.30
N GLY A 64 52.58 20.73 -8.46
CA GLY A 64 53.20 19.61 -7.74
C GLY A 64 52.85 19.41 -6.26
N SER A 65 51.79 18.64 -6.00
CA SER A 65 51.77 17.68 -4.90
C SER A 65 51.52 16.28 -5.48
N SER A 66 52.52 15.41 -5.40
CA SER A 66 52.40 14.01 -5.84
C SER A 66 51.51 13.24 -4.86
N GLU A 67 50.22 13.14 -5.15
CA GLU A 67 49.37 12.13 -4.51
C GLU A 67 49.71 10.77 -5.12
N GLU A 68 50.38 9.94 -4.32
CA GLU A 68 50.63 8.54 -4.62
C GLU A 68 49.28 7.81 -4.68
N PRO A 69 48.97 7.06 -5.76
CA PRO A 69 47.64 6.47 -5.91
C PRO A 69 47.43 5.36 -4.89
N GLU A 70 46.50 5.57 -3.95
CA GLU A 70 46.04 4.53 -3.04
C GLU A 70 45.68 3.27 -3.83
N SER A 71 46.34 2.15 -3.50
CA SER A 71 46.04 0.85 -4.09
C SER A 71 44.57 0.50 -3.84
N PRO A 72 43.83 -0.01 -4.84
CA PRO A 72 42.42 -0.33 -4.67
C PRO A 72 42.22 -1.37 -3.58
N SER A 73 41.62 -0.94 -2.46
CA SER A 73 41.32 -1.81 -1.33
C SER A 73 40.43 -3.00 -1.76
N PRO A 74 40.65 -4.20 -1.21
CA PRO A 74 39.93 -5.40 -1.64
C PRO A 74 38.42 -5.27 -1.37
N LEU A 75 37.63 -5.51 -2.43
CA LEU A 75 36.18 -5.73 -2.46
C LEU A 75 35.36 -5.34 -1.21
N GLY A 76 35.21 -4.02 -1.00
CA GLY A 76 33.88 -3.44 -0.76
C GLY A 76 33.25 -3.59 0.63
N VAL A 77 34.01 -3.54 1.72
CA VAL A 77 33.43 -3.33 3.06
C VAL A 77 32.96 -1.87 3.19
N PHE A 78 31.65 -1.64 3.34
CA PHE A 78 31.15 -0.30 3.63
C PHE A 78 31.35 0.08 5.09
N SER A 79 31.60 1.35 5.36
CA SER A 79 31.33 1.94 6.67
C SER A 79 29.85 2.34 6.81
N VAL A 80 29.35 2.44 8.05
CA VAL A 80 27.99 2.91 8.34
C VAL A 80 27.74 4.31 7.74
N ALA A 81 28.74 5.20 7.75
CA ALA A 81 28.63 6.53 7.15
C ALA A 81 28.46 6.48 5.62
N GLN A 82 29.30 5.71 4.92
CA GLN A 82 29.17 5.50 3.47
C GLN A 82 27.80 4.89 3.12
N LEU A 83 27.30 3.96 3.94
CA LEU A 83 25.99 3.36 3.71
C LEU A 83 24.85 4.37 3.93
N LYS A 84 24.93 5.25 4.94
CA LYS A 84 23.95 6.36 5.13
C LYS A 84 23.89 7.28 3.91
N ILE A 85 25.04 7.68 3.37
CA ILE A 85 25.13 8.51 2.16
C ILE A 85 24.48 7.77 0.98
N ARG A 86 24.94 6.54 0.69
CA ARG A 86 24.50 5.75 -0.46
C ARG A 86 23.00 5.44 -0.44
N LEU A 87 22.42 5.18 0.73
CA LEU A 87 20.98 4.92 0.90
C LEU A 87 20.11 6.19 0.98
N GLY A 88 20.71 7.39 0.90
CA GLY A 88 20.01 8.68 0.98
C GLY A 88 19.43 8.97 2.37
N LEU A 89 20.15 8.59 3.43
CA LEU A 89 19.76 8.74 4.84
C LEU A 89 20.52 9.85 5.56
N GLU A 90 21.58 10.38 4.95
CA GLU A 90 22.30 11.56 5.42
C GLU A 90 21.55 12.84 5.00
N THR A 91 20.78 13.41 5.93
CA THR A 91 20.14 14.72 5.78
C THR A 91 20.03 15.39 7.14
N GLU A 92 20.34 16.68 7.24
CA GLU A 92 20.12 17.52 8.44
C GLU A 92 18.67 17.46 8.96
N THR A 93 17.71 17.30 8.05
CA THR A 93 16.29 17.11 8.35
C THR A 93 15.85 15.72 7.87
N PRO A 94 15.84 14.70 8.75
CA PRO A 94 15.54 13.33 8.38
C PRO A 94 14.15 13.12 7.76
N LYS A 95 14.13 12.81 6.46
CA LYS A 95 12.91 12.67 5.65
C LYS A 95 12.57 11.22 5.34
N CYS A 96 11.28 10.96 5.14
CA CYS A 96 10.75 9.65 4.81
C CYS A 96 11.37 9.06 3.54
N GLY A 97 11.56 9.84 2.47
CA GLY A 97 12.21 9.39 1.22
C GLY A 97 11.42 8.40 0.35
N ALA A 98 10.42 7.70 0.90
CA ALA A 98 9.60 6.72 0.18
C ALA A 98 8.96 7.29 -1.11
N MET A 99 8.89 6.49 -2.17
CA MET A 99 8.36 6.96 -3.45
C MET A 99 6.84 7.14 -3.40
N THR A 100 6.39 8.38 -3.57
CA THR A 100 4.96 8.74 -3.60
C THR A 100 4.31 8.41 -4.94
N ARG A 101 2.97 8.48 -5.02
CA ARG A 101 2.19 8.35 -6.27
C ARG A 101 2.54 9.36 -7.38
N LYS A 102 3.36 10.38 -7.08
CA LYS A 102 3.85 11.37 -8.05
C LYS A 102 5.32 11.13 -8.43
N GLU A 103 5.83 9.93 -8.17
CA GLU A 103 7.21 9.49 -8.46
C GLU A 103 8.29 10.36 -7.79
N ARG A 104 7.92 11.06 -6.71
CA ARG A 104 8.82 11.88 -5.89
C ARG A 104 8.98 11.27 -4.51
N GLY A 105 10.18 11.38 -3.94
CA GLY A 105 10.45 10.99 -2.56
C GLY A 105 9.60 11.78 -1.56
N CYS A 106 9.07 11.09 -0.57
CA CYS A 106 8.22 11.66 0.48
C CYS A 106 9.02 12.63 1.36
N ARG A 107 8.47 13.84 1.53
CA ARG A 107 9.08 14.92 2.32
C ARG A 107 8.62 14.96 3.78
N ASN A 108 7.68 14.11 4.19
CA ASN A 108 7.28 14.01 5.59
C ASN A 108 8.50 13.62 6.44
N PRO A 109 8.62 14.11 7.68
CA PRO A 109 9.64 13.62 8.60
C PRO A 109 9.59 12.10 8.72
N ARG A 110 10.74 11.45 8.89
CA ARG A 110 10.77 10.02 9.30
C ARG A 110 10.19 9.87 10.71
N ARG A 111 9.87 8.64 11.11
CA ARG A 111 9.53 8.32 12.50
C ARG A 111 10.66 8.75 13.44
N ALA A 112 10.29 9.10 14.68
CA ALA A 112 11.26 9.29 15.75
C ALA A 112 11.79 7.90 16.12
N THR A 113 12.88 7.52 15.45
CA THR A 113 13.59 6.27 15.65
C THR A 113 14.86 6.58 16.41
N GLU A 114 15.19 5.78 17.42
CA GLU A 114 16.44 5.95 18.14
C GLU A 114 17.63 5.83 17.17
N LYS A 115 18.62 6.71 17.35
CA LYS A 115 19.79 6.74 16.47
C LYS A 115 20.51 5.39 16.46
N ASP A 116 20.52 4.72 17.60
CA ASP A 116 21.24 3.48 17.84
C ASP A 116 20.54 2.28 17.17
N GLU A 117 19.20 2.25 17.11
CA GLU A 117 18.46 1.25 16.32
C GLU A 117 18.74 1.38 14.82
N LEU A 118 18.77 2.61 14.31
CA LEU A 118 19.08 2.89 12.91
C LEU A 118 20.53 2.46 12.58
N ASP A 119 21.47 2.79 13.46
CA ASP A 119 22.89 2.50 13.27
C ASP A 119 23.19 1.00 13.47
N GLN A 120 22.45 0.29 14.34
CA GLN A 120 22.44 -1.17 14.43
C GLN A 120 21.89 -1.81 13.14
N ALA A 121 20.77 -1.30 12.61
CA ALA A 121 20.18 -1.81 11.37
C ALA A 121 21.09 -1.60 10.15
N LEU A 122 21.88 -0.51 10.13
CA LEU A 122 22.90 -0.26 9.10
C LEU A 122 24.15 -1.14 9.29
N THR A 123 24.62 -1.31 10.53
CA THR A 123 25.71 -2.24 10.86
C THR A 123 25.38 -3.66 10.43
N ALA A 124 24.12 -4.07 10.57
CA ALA A 124 23.60 -5.36 10.12
C ALA A 124 23.58 -5.56 8.59
N LEU A 125 23.93 -4.55 7.79
CA LEU A 125 23.94 -4.60 6.31
C LEU A 125 25.35 -4.56 5.70
N LEU A 126 26.40 -4.19 6.45
CA LEU A 126 27.71 -3.80 5.88
C LEU A 126 28.38 -4.90 5.02
N ASN A 127 28.19 -6.17 5.39
CA ASN A 127 28.78 -7.32 4.71
C ASN A 127 27.77 -8.07 3.82
N LEU A 128 26.56 -7.51 3.60
CA LEU A 128 25.57 -8.15 2.75
C LEU A 128 25.77 -7.79 1.28
N THR A 129 25.31 -8.69 0.42
CA THR A 129 25.35 -8.58 -1.03
C THR A 129 23.95 -8.80 -1.59
N GLN A 130 23.73 -8.49 -2.87
CA GLN A 130 22.46 -8.76 -3.57
C GLN A 130 22.10 -10.26 -3.58
N SER A 131 23.11 -11.12 -3.43
CA SER A 131 23.02 -12.57 -3.24
C SER A 131 22.57 -13.00 -1.83
N SER A 132 22.77 -12.17 -0.80
CA SER A 132 22.51 -12.56 0.59
C SER A 132 21.01 -12.72 0.83
N PRO A 133 20.51 -13.91 1.23
CA PRO A 133 19.07 -14.16 1.34
C PRO A 133 18.40 -13.31 2.43
N GLU A 134 19.14 -12.82 3.42
CA GLU A 134 18.65 -11.93 4.48
C GLU A 134 18.54 -10.46 4.03
N LEU A 135 19.18 -10.05 2.92
CA LEU A 135 19.23 -8.65 2.50
C LEU A 135 17.83 -8.02 2.34
N PRO A 136 16.86 -8.66 1.65
CA PRO A 136 15.52 -8.07 1.51
C PRO A 136 14.82 -7.88 2.86
N GLN A 137 15.02 -8.80 3.82
CA GLN A 137 14.43 -8.70 5.15
C GLN A 137 15.08 -7.58 5.98
N ARG A 138 16.42 -7.47 5.96
CA ARG A 138 17.14 -6.41 6.67
C ARG A 138 16.90 -5.03 6.07
N LEU A 139 16.81 -4.91 4.74
CA LEU A 139 16.37 -3.68 4.09
C LEU A 139 14.91 -3.35 4.38
N THR A 140 14.02 -4.34 4.52
CA THR A 140 12.63 -4.10 4.95
C THR A 140 12.58 -3.53 6.38
N LYS A 141 13.38 -4.09 7.31
CA LYS A 141 13.53 -3.55 8.67
C LYS A 141 14.04 -2.11 8.60
N LEU A 142 15.14 -1.85 7.90
CA LEU A 142 15.69 -0.50 7.75
C LEU A 142 14.68 0.49 7.12
N ALA A 143 13.94 0.07 6.09
CA ALA A 143 12.93 0.90 5.45
C ALA A 143 11.82 1.28 6.43
N SER A 144 11.38 0.35 7.29
CA SER A 144 10.36 0.61 8.31
C SER A 144 10.82 1.60 9.39
N LEU A 145 12.13 1.63 9.71
CA LEU A 145 12.75 2.57 10.63
C LEU A 145 12.89 4.00 10.06
N VAL A 146 12.90 4.16 8.73
CA VAL A 146 13.09 5.48 8.08
C VAL A 146 11.85 6.01 7.37
N HIS A 147 10.82 5.19 7.16
CA HIS A 147 9.57 5.65 6.58
C HIS A 147 8.74 6.47 7.58
N CYS A 148 7.98 7.43 7.07
CA CYS A 148 6.86 7.97 7.82
C CYS A 148 5.72 6.95 7.83
N HIS A 149 4.76 7.16 8.72
CA HIS A 149 3.53 6.40 8.81
C HIS A 149 2.77 6.24 7.47
N MET A 150 2.86 7.19 6.52
CA MET A 150 2.16 7.07 5.23
C MET A 150 2.80 6.05 4.28
N HIS A 151 3.92 5.43 4.66
CA HIS A 151 4.70 4.53 3.79
C HIS A 151 5.25 3.29 4.52
N ASP A 152 4.73 2.96 5.70
CA ASP A 152 5.15 1.81 6.52
C ASP A 152 4.54 0.47 6.11
N TYR A 153 3.78 0.42 5.01
CA TYR A 153 3.11 -0.77 4.49
C TYR A 153 3.92 -1.48 3.40
N SER A 154 3.66 -2.78 3.23
CA SER A 154 4.31 -3.74 2.32
C SER A 154 4.75 -3.15 0.97
N THR A 155 3.83 -2.60 0.17
CA THR A 155 4.15 -2.09 -1.17
C THR A 155 5.10 -0.90 -1.15
N ALA A 156 4.97 0.01 -0.17
CA ALA A 156 5.85 1.18 -0.05
C ALA A 156 7.24 0.79 0.46
N LEU A 157 7.31 -0.14 1.42
CA LEU A 157 8.57 -0.74 1.87
C LEU A 157 9.27 -1.48 0.72
N GLY A 158 8.55 -2.37 0.02
CA GLY A 158 9.07 -3.20 -1.06
C GLY A 158 9.67 -2.40 -2.21
N ARG A 159 9.03 -1.31 -2.65
CA ARG A 159 9.59 -0.40 -3.66
C ARG A 159 10.93 0.20 -3.25
N ARG A 160 11.09 0.56 -1.96
CA ARG A 160 12.37 1.05 -1.46
C ARG A 160 13.40 -0.05 -1.30
N VAL A 161 13.00 -1.23 -0.83
CA VAL A 161 13.88 -2.41 -0.74
C VAL A 161 14.49 -2.72 -2.10
N VAL A 162 13.69 -2.75 -3.17
CA VAL A 162 14.20 -2.95 -4.55
C VAL A 162 15.21 -1.87 -4.93
N SER A 163 14.87 -0.59 -4.76
CA SER A 163 15.77 0.53 -5.05
C SER A 163 17.05 0.56 -4.22
N TRP A 164 17.03 -0.02 -3.02
CA TRP A 164 18.19 -0.11 -2.13
C TRP A 164 19.03 -1.36 -2.36
N SER A 165 18.43 -2.50 -2.69
CA SER A 165 19.17 -3.72 -3.04
C SER A 165 20.14 -3.47 -4.18
N ASP A 166 19.72 -2.71 -5.19
CA ASP A 166 20.54 -2.27 -6.33
C ASP A 166 21.85 -1.57 -5.96
N LEU A 167 21.96 -1.07 -4.72
CA LEU A 167 23.14 -0.35 -4.24
C LEU A 167 24.18 -1.28 -3.59
N PHE A 168 23.87 -2.54 -3.30
CA PHE A 168 24.83 -3.49 -2.70
C PHE A 168 25.70 -4.20 -3.77
N PRO A 169 26.87 -4.75 -3.42
CA PRO A 169 27.65 -5.63 -4.32
C PRO A 169 26.86 -6.87 -4.69
N LEU A 170 27.14 -7.49 -5.84
CA LEU A 170 26.36 -8.64 -6.33
C LEU A 170 26.49 -9.88 -5.43
N GLY A 171 27.71 -10.27 -5.04
CA GLY A 171 27.99 -11.42 -4.16
C GLY A 171 28.31 -12.72 -4.92
N ASP A 172 28.30 -13.84 -4.19
CA ASP A 172 28.72 -15.17 -4.69
C ASP A 172 27.63 -15.93 -5.48
N LEU A 173 26.37 -15.50 -5.43
CA LEU A 173 25.39 -16.00 -6.41
C LEU A 173 25.83 -15.47 -7.77
N ASP A 174 25.93 -16.34 -8.78
CA ASP A 174 26.41 -15.95 -10.12
C ASP A 174 25.76 -14.62 -10.53
N ALA A 175 26.60 -13.59 -10.68
CA ALA A 175 26.20 -12.23 -11.01
C ALA A 175 25.26 -12.17 -12.22
N LYS A 176 25.39 -13.15 -13.13
CA LYS A 176 24.50 -13.35 -14.28
C LYS A 176 23.09 -13.77 -13.84
N ILE A 177 22.94 -14.72 -12.93
CA ILE A 177 21.63 -15.17 -12.39
C ILE A 177 20.91 -13.99 -11.72
N PHE A 178 21.61 -13.22 -10.89
CA PHE A 178 21.00 -12.03 -10.29
C PHE A 178 20.62 -10.99 -11.36
N SER A 179 21.51 -10.71 -12.33
CA SER A 179 21.21 -9.78 -13.44
C SER A 179 19.99 -10.24 -14.27
N ALA A 180 19.85 -11.55 -14.51
CA ALA A 180 18.69 -12.12 -15.17
C ALA A 180 17.42 -11.96 -14.32
N MET A 181 17.45 -12.30 -13.03
CA MET A 181 16.34 -12.08 -12.10
C MET A 181 15.87 -10.63 -12.08
N LYS A 182 16.80 -9.67 -12.08
CA LYS A 182 16.49 -8.24 -12.15
C LYS A 182 15.79 -7.88 -13.46
N ARG A 183 16.38 -8.23 -14.61
CA ARG A 183 15.76 -7.99 -15.94
C ARG A 183 14.38 -8.62 -16.06
N ILE A 184 14.19 -9.83 -15.50
CA ILE A 184 12.88 -10.50 -15.46
C ILE A 184 11.89 -9.69 -14.62
N ARG A 185 12.30 -9.18 -13.44
CA ARG A 185 11.45 -8.35 -12.58
C ARG A 185 11.01 -7.06 -13.28
N ASP A 186 11.91 -6.42 -14.01
CA ASP A 186 11.65 -5.14 -14.72
C ASP A 186 10.65 -5.31 -15.89
N GLU A 187 10.53 -6.52 -16.44
CA GLU A 187 9.64 -6.88 -17.56
C GLU A 187 8.25 -7.41 -17.09
N LEU A 188 8.16 -7.86 -15.84
CA LEU A 188 6.92 -8.32 -15.22
C LEU A 188 6.10 -7.12 -14.67
N PRO A 189 4.76 -7.21 -14.64
CA PRO A 189 3.93 -6.17 -14.05
C PRO A 189 4.07 -6.16 -12.52
N GLU A 190 4.02 -4.99 -11.88
CA GLU A 190 3.76 -4.93 -10.44
C GLU A 190 2.37 -5.50 -10.11
N ALA A 191 2.23 -6.12 -8.93
CA ALA A 191 0.93 -6.52 -8.40
C ALA A 191 -0.02 -5.31 -8.32
N SER A 192 -1.24 -5.47 -8.85
CA SER A 192 -2.16 -4.35 -9.09
C SER A 192 -3.59 -4.71 -8.71
N LYS A 193 -4.28 -3.80 -8.01
CA LYS A 193 -5.71 -3.91 -7.69
C LYS A 193 -6.65 -3.63 -8.88
N THR A 194 -6.09 -3.37 -10.07
CA THR A 194 -6.83 -3.09 -11.31
C THR A 194 -6.22 -3.82 -12.50
N CYS A 195 -7.06 -4.24 -13.44
CA CYS A 195 -6.65 -4.88 -14.69
C CYS A 195 -5.54 -4.09 -15.42
N ILE A 196 -4.47 -4.77 -15.83
CA ILE A 196 -3.33 -4.14 -16.54
C ILE A 196 -3.60 -3.92 -18.05
N GLY A 197 -4.74 -4.42 -18.55
CA GLY A 197 -5.16 -4.26 -19.94
C GLY A 197 -5.34 -2.81 -20.36
N ILE A 198 -5.15 -2.54 -21.65
CA ILE A 198 -5.21 -1.20 -22.24
C ILE A 198 -6.47 -1.11 -23.11
N SER A 199 -7.35 -0.15 -22.81
CA SER A 199 -8.56 0.10 -23.62
C SER A 199 -8.22 0.58 -25.04
N SER A 200 -9.18 0.49 -25.96
CA SER A 200 -9.07 1.02 -27.33
C SER A 200 -8.63 2.50 -27.40
N LYS A 201 -8.94 3.29 -26.37
CA LYS A 201 -8.53 4.70 -26.22
C LYS A 201 -7.09 4.86 -25.70
N LYS A 202 -6.26 3.81 -25.73
CA LYS A 202 -4.90 3.74 -25.16
C LYS A 202 -4.80 4.08 -23.67
N LYS A 203 -5.91 4.02 -22.93
CA LYS A 203 -5.97 4.26 -21.47
C LYS A 203 -5.96 2.94 -20.72
N GLN A 204 -5.21 2.85 -19.62
CA GLN A 204 -5.22 1.70 -18.72
C GLN A 204 -6.63 1.40 -18.21
N CYS A 205 -6.97 0.11 -18.11
CA CYS A 205 -8.24 -0.34 -17.55
C CYS A 205 -8.34 0.05 -16.07
N ARG A 206 -9.54 0.46 -15.66
CA ARG A 206 -9.84 0.83 -14.26
C ARG A 206 -10.75 -0.18 -13.56
N LEU A 207 -11.04 -1.33 -14.19
CA LEU A 207 -11.80 -2.38 -13.54
C LEU A 207 -10.98 -2.94 -12.37
N LYS A 208 -11.57 -2.91 -11.17
CA LYS A 208 -10.98 -3.52 -9.97
C LYS A 208 -10.84 -5.03 -10.18
N LEU A 209 -9.79 -5.60 -9.62
CA LEU A 209 -9.61 -7.05 -9.47
C LEU A 209 -10.02 -7.44 -8.04
N SER A 210 -10.47 -8.68 -7.83
CA SER A 210 -10.71 -9.19 -6.47
C SER A 210 -9.40 -9.37 -5.73
N GLY A 211 -9.41 -9.33 -4.41
CA GLY A 211 -8.21 -9.51 -3.60
C GLY A 211 -7.54 -10.86 -3.85
N LYS A 212 -8.35 -11.88 -4.14
CA LYS A 212 -7.90 -13.23 -4.52
C LYS A 212 -7.06 -13.19 -5.79
N THR A 213 -7.55 -12.47 -6.80
CA THR A 213 -6.85 -12.26 -8.07
C THR A 213 -5.54 -11.49 -7.86
N VAL A 214 -5.52 -10.49 -6.98
CA VAL A 214 -4.28 -9.75 -6.64
C VAL A 214 -3.26 -10.64 -5.93
N GLN A 215 -3.69 -11.49 -4.99
CA GLN A 215 -2.83 -12.48 -4.35
C GLN A 215 -2.29 -13.50 -5.38
N THR A 216 -3.13 -14.00 -6.29
CA THR A 216 -2.70 -14.86 -7.41
C THR A 216 -1.61 -14.18 -8.26
N MET A 217 -1.82 -12.91 -8.62
CA MET A 217 -0.85 -12.12 -9.38
C MET A 217 0.48 -11.96 -8.64
N SER A 218 0.43 -11.54 -7.37
CA SER A 218 1.61 -11.28 -6.54
C SER A 218 2.44 -12.55 -6.33
N HIS A 219 1.79 -13.68 -5.98
CA HIS A 219 2.49 -14.95 -5.81
C HIS A 219 3.07 -15.46 -7.13
N SER A 220 2.34 -15.38 -8.26
CA SER A 220 2.86 -15.80 -9.57
C SER A 220 4.13 -15.04 -9.94
N ILE A 221 4.19 -13.73 -9.67
CA ILE A 221 5.42 -12.92 -9.88
C ILE A 221 6.57 -13.42 -8.99
N GLN A 222 6.30 -13.70 -7.71
CA GLN A 222 7.31 -14.22 -6.78
C GLN A 222 7.86 -15.58 -7.21
N GLU A 223 7.01 -16.48 -7.70
CA GLU A 223 7.42 -17.81 -8.19
C GLU A 223 8.20 -17.72 -9.51
N ILE A 224 7.77 -16.90 -10.48
CA ILE A 224 8.50 -16.68 -11.75
C ILE A 224 9.93 -16.20 -11.48
N LEU A 225 10.14 -15.37 -10.46
CA LEU A 225 11.46 -14.83 -10.12
C LEU A 225 12.42 -15.85 -9.49
N LYS A 226 12.00 -17.07 -9.17
CA LYS A 226 12.88 -18.11 -8.63
C LYS A 226 13.70 -18.78 -9.75
N PRO A 227 15.03 -18.96 -9.61
CA PRO A 227 15.87 -19.61 -10.63
C PRO A 227 15.34 -20.96 -11.12
N GLN A 228 14.88 -21.82 -10.21
CA GLN A 228 14.30 -23.13 -10.54
C GLN A 228 13.00 -23.06 -11.38
N VAL A 229 12.35 -21.90 -11.45
CA VAL A 229 11.18 -21.66 -12.30
C VAL A 229 11.59 -21.05 -13.63
N PHE A 230 12.22 -19.86 -13.66
CA PHE A 230 12.46 -19.20 -14.95
C PHE A 230 13.43 -19.96 -15.86
N LEU A 231 14.38 -20.73 -15.31
CA LEU A 231 15.29 -21.58 -16.08
C LEU A 231 14.61 -22.80 -16.73
N ARG A 232 13.35 -23.10 -16.39
CA ARG A 232 12.62 -24.30 -16.86
C ARG A 232 11.34 -23.88 -17.58
N ASP A 233 11.37 -23.89 -18.92
CA ASP A 233 10.26 -23.45 -19.79
C ASP A 233 8.89 -24.01 -19.37
N GLU A 234 8.82 -25.31 -19.11
CA GLU A 234 7.55 -26.00 -18.78
C GLU A 234 6.93 -25.53 -17.46
N VAL A 235 7.76 -25.15 -16.47
CA VAL A 235 7.30 -24.65 -15.17
C VAL A 235 7.00 -23.15 -15.27
N LEU A 236 7.85 -22.41 -15.99
CA LEU A 236 7.66 -20.99 -16.29
C LEU A 236 6.33 -20.72 -17.01
N GLU A 237 5.99 -21.51 -18.03
CA GLU A 237 4.75 -21.33 -18.80
C GLU A 237 3.49 -21.50 -17.94
N ILE A 238 3.51 -22.39 -16.95
CA ILE A 238 2.41 -22.56 -15.98
C ILE A 238 2.28 -21.33 -15.07
N TRP A 239 3.39 -20.78 -14.57
CA TRP A 239 3.30 -19.57 -13.75
C TRP A 239 2.93 -18.31 -14.55
N ILE A 240 3.34 -18.23 -15.82
CA ILE A 240 2.89 -17.19 -16.75
C ILE A 240 1.39 -17.36 -17.07
N GLN A 241 0.86 -18.58 -17.12
CA GLN A 241 -0.59 -18.84 -17.21
C GLN A 241 -1.32 -18.27 -15.98
N HIS A 242 -0.88 -18.57 -14.77
CA HIS A 242 -1.49 -18.03 -13.55
C HIS A 242 -1.43 -16.49 -13.51
N LEU A 243 -0.28 -15.91 -13.86
CA LEU A 243 -0.10 -14.46 -13.93
C LEU A 243 -1.03 -13.80 -14.96
N ARG A 244 -1.15 -14.36 -16.17
CA ARG A 244 -1.99 -13.78 -17.24
C ARG A 244 -3.49 -13.94 -16.97
N GLU A 245 -3.90 -14.98 -16.24
CA GLU A 245 -5.28 -15.13 -15.79
C GLU A 245 -5.62 -14.15 -14.68
N ALA A 246 -4.66 -13.84 -13.81
CA ALA A 246 -4.84 -12.90 -12.72
C ALA A 246 -4.77 -11.42 -13.17
N ALA A 247 -3.86 -11.06 -14.05
CA ALA A 247 -3.58 -9.64 -14.35
C ALA A 247 -4.66 -8.94 -15.21
N PHE A 248 -5.57 -9.68 -15.83
CA PHE A 248 -6.55 -9.16 -16.80
C PHE A 248 -7.99 -9.46 -16.40
N CYS A 249 -8.89 -8.48 -16.60
CA CYS A 249 -10.32 -8.70 -16.47
C CYS A 249 -10.94 -9.39 -17.70
N CYS A 250 -12.19 -9.83 -17.57
CA CYS A 250 -12.95 -10.50 -18.64
C CYS A 250 -12.92 -9.75 -19.99
N TYR A 251 -13.00 -8.42 -19.99
CA TYR A 251 -12.97 -7.60 -21.21
C TYR A 251 -11.60 -7.51 -21.90
N HIS A 252 -10.51 -7.85 -21.21
CA HIS A 252 -9.15 -7.75 -21.75
C HIS A 252 -8.45 -9.11 -21.89
N LYS A 253 -9.18 -10.24 -21.82
CA LYS A 253 -8.65 -11.58 -22.05
C LYS A 253 -7.89 -11.70 -23.38
N ASN A 254 -8.34 -11.05 -24.45
CA ASN A 254 -7.64 -11.08 -25.74
C ASN A 254 -6.23 -10.45 -25.72
N GLN A 255 -5.91 -9.64 -24.71
CA GLN A 255 -4.57 -9.06 -24.51
C GLN A 255 -3.66 -9.95 -23.65
N CYS A 256 -4.21 -10.94 -22.92
CA CYS A 256 -3.40 -11.76 -22.02
C CYS A 256 -2.42 -12.66 -22.78
N LEU A 257 -2.80 -13.15 -23.97
CA LEU A 257 -1.95 -14.01 -24.80
C LEU A 257 -0.72 -13.28 -25.35
N SER A 258 -0.92 -12.09 -25.93
CA SER A 258 0.19 -11.30 -26.48
C SER A 258 1.12 -10.75 -25.39
N LYS A 259 0.57 -10.39 -24.22
CA LYS A 259 1.38 -9.99 -23.06
C LYS A 259 2.14 -11.15 -22.44
N ALA A 260 1.53 -12.32 -22.28
CA ALA A 260 2.20 -13.54 -21.82
C ALA A 260 3.34 -13.96 -22.76
N ALA A 261 3.12 -13.95 -24.08
CA ALA A 261 4.17 -14.21 -25.06
C ALA A 261 5.32 -13.18 -24.98
N GLY A 262 5.00 -11.91 -24.73
CA GLY A 262 5.98 -10.86 -24.45
C GLY A 262 6.84 -11.17 -23.23
N TRP A 263 6.22 -11.52 -22.09
CA TRP A 263 6.94 -11.89 -20.86
C TRP A 263 7.82 -13.13 -21.06
N ILE A 264 7.30 -14.20 -21.69
CA ILE A 264 8.09 -15.41 -21.99
C ILE A 264 9.30 -15.05 -22.87
N LYS A 265 9.12 -14.22 -23.91
CA LYS A 265 10.22 -13.75 -24.76
C LYS A 265 11.27 -12.98 -23.97
N ALA A 266 10.85 -12.04 -23.13
CA ALA A 266 11.75 -11.23 -22.29
C ALA A 266 12.55 -12.11 -21.30
N ILE A 267 11.89 -13.08 -20.66
CA ILE A 267 12.53 -14.03 -19.75
C ILE A 267 13.55 -14.92 -20.48
N LYS A 268 13.20 -15.42 -21.67
CA LYS A 268 14.15 -16.17 -22.52
C LYS A 268 15.34 -15.30 -22.96
N THR A 269 15.12 -14.03 -23.30
CA THR A 269 16.21 -13.08 -23.59
C THR A 269 17.11 -12.84 -22.37
N ALA A 270 16.55 -12.73 -21.16
CA ALA A 270 17.34 -12.61 -19.94
C ALA A 270 18.18 -13.88 -19.65
N ARG A 271 17.68 -15.07 -20.02
CA ARG A 271 18.38 -16.35 -19.88
C ARG A 271 19.54 -16.55 -20.85
N SER A 272 19.41 -16.17 -22.11
CA SER A 272 20.50 -16.35 -23.08
C SER A 272 21.79 -15.61 -22.69
N LEU A 273 21.69 -14.58 -21.84
CA LEU A 273 22.82 -13.86 -21.26
C LEU A 273 23.56 -14.65 -20.15
N LEU A 274 22.93 -15.68 -19.58
CA LEU A 274 23.58 -16.64 -18.67
C LEU A 274 24.47 -17.59 -19.48
N GLU A 275 23.94 -18.06 -20.62
CA GLU A 275 24.53 -19.07 -21.50
C GLU A 275 25.66 -18.50 -22.39
N SER A 276 25.62 -17.22 -22.73
CA SER A 276 26.58 -16.57 -23.65
C SER A 276 27.98 -16.30 -23.07
N SER A 277 28.36 -16.96 -21.98
CA SER A 277 29.70 -16.86 -21.40
C SER A 277 30.56 -18.03 -21.90
N PRO A 278 31.79 -17.80 -22.40
CA PRO A 278 32.70 -18.91 -22.63
C PRO A 278 32.90 -19.67 -21.30
N PRO A 279 33.04 -21.01 -21.33
CA PRO A 279 33.42 -21.77 -20.15
C PRO A 279 34.79 -21.27 -19.68
N PRO A 280 35.03 -21.14 -18.36
CA PRO A 280 36.35 -20.78 -17.86
C PRO A 280 37.36 -21.83 -18.32
N PRO A 281 38.53 -21.43 -18.85
CA PRO A 281 39.62 -22.37 -19.02
C PRO A 281 39.98 -23.00 -17.65
N ASP A 282 40.32 -24.28 -17.68
CA ASP A 282 41.00 -25.04 -16.61
C ASP A 282 40.21 -25.55 -15.39
N THR A 283 38.87 -25.46 -15.34
CA THR A 283 38.06 -26.19 -14.31
C THR A 283 37.53 -27.54 -14.80
N ALA A 284 38.45 -28.48 -15.07
CA ALA A 284 38.12 -29.81 -15.58
C ALA A 284 37.64 -30.84 -14.52
N ASP A 285 37.93 -30.62 -13.23
CA ASP A 285 38.10 -31.76 -12.29
C ASP A 285 37.28 -31.71 -10.98
N ALA A 286 36.13 -31.00 -10.98
CA ALA A 286 35.26 -30.92 -9.79
C ALA A 286 33.74 -30.92 -10.12
N THR A 287 33.30 -31.72 -11.09
CA THR A 287 31.86 -31.91 -11.32
C THR A 287 31.27 -32.92 -10.33
N ASN A 288 30.64 -32.40 -9.28
CA ASN A 288 29.61 -33.14 -8.54
C ASN A 288 28.54 -33.60 -9.55
N LYS A 289 28.53 -34.89 -9.88
CA LYS A 289 27.56 -35.51 -10.79
C LYS A 289 26.19 -35.60 -10.12
N THR A 290 25.43 -34.49 -10.14
CA THR A 290 23.98 -34.55 -9.99
C THR A 290 23.45 -35.43 -11.12
N THR A 291 23.01 -36.64 -10.80
CA THR A 291 22.54 -37.62 -11.79
C THR A 291 21.28 -37.08 -12.51
N PRO A 292 21.13 -37.29 -13.84
CA PRO A 292 19.99 -36.79 -14.61
C PRO A 292 18.63 -37.04 -13.94
N ASP A 293 18.42 -38.25 -13.40
CA ASP A 293 17.22 -38.67 -12.68
C ASP A 293 16.79 -37.71 -11.55
N GLN A 294 17.73 -37.07 -10.84
CA GLN A 294 17.43 -36.11 -9.78
C GLN A 294 16.90 -34.78 -10.36
N LEU A 295 17.42 -34.34 -11.50
CA LEU A 295 17.02 -33.08 -12.14
C LEU A 295 15.57 -33.18 -12.66
N ASP A 296 15.22 -34.33 -13.24
CA ASP A 296 13.89 -34.65 -13.77
C ASP A 296 12.86 -34.87 -12.66
N THR A 297 13.27 -35.51 -11.55
CA THR A 297 12.43 -35.66 -10.35
C THR A 297 12.05 -34.30 -9.74
N VAL A 298 13.01 -33.36 -9.66
CA VAL A 298 12.72 -31.98 -9.23
C VAL A 298 11.83 -31.25 -10.24
N SER A 299 12.00 -31.50 -11.55
CA SER A 299 11.22 -30.84 -12.61
C SER A 299 9.74 -31.26 -12.60
N SER A 300 9.49 -32.56 -12.51
CA SER A 300 8.14 -33.12 -12.39
C SER A 300 7.44 -32.62 -11.12
N THR A 301 8.13 -32.63 -9.98
CA THR A 301 7.59 -32.12 -8.70
C THR A 301 7.19 -30.64 -8.80
N LEU A 302 8.08 -29.77 -9.30
CA LEU A 302 7.78 -28.34 -9.48
C LEU A 302 6.63 -28.10 -10.46
N ARG A 303 6.55 -28.89 -11.55
CA ARG A 303 5.47 -28.82 -12.53
C ARG A 303 4.13 -29.20 -11.91
N GLU A 304 4.07 -30.28 -11.13
CA GLU A 304 2.83 -30.71 -10.47
C GLU A 304 2.37 -29.75 -9.38
N ILE A 305 3.30 -29.17 -8.60
CA ILE A 305 3.01 -28.07 -7.68
C ILE A 305 2.40 -26.90 -8.45
N ALA A 306 3.05 -26.43 -9.52
CA ALA A 306 2.58 -25.29 -10.31
C ALA A 306 1.20 -25.52 -10.95
N LYS A 307 0.93 -26.72 -11.50
CA LYS A 307 -0.38 -27.08 -12.07
C LYS A 307 -1.52 -27.04 -11.05
N HIS A 308 -1.27 -27.59 -9.87
CA HIS A 308 -2.29 -27.69 -8.81
C HIS A 308 -2.40 -26.44 -7.95
N TRP A 309 -1.42 -25.54 -8.03
CA TRP A 309 -1.43 -24.30 -7.30
C TRP A 309 -2.57 -23.37 -7.75
N LYS A 310 -3.36 -22.95 -6.77
CA LYS A 310 -4.41 -21.96 -6.89
C LYS A 310 -4.68 -21.40 -5.50
N VAL A 311 -4.97 -20.10 -5.39
CA VAL A 311 -5.54 -19.56 -4.16
C VAL A 311 -6.91 -20.22 -3.94
N THR A 312 -7.09 -20.98 -2.85
CA THR A 312 -8.36 -21.64 -2.51
C THR A 312 -9.01 -20.99 -1.30
N GLY A 313 -10.35 -20.92 -1.30
CA GLY A 313 -11.09 -20.26 -0.23
C GLY A 313 -10.73 -18.78 -0.07
N TYR A 314 -10.88 -18.31 1.16
CA TYR A 314 -10.43 -17.02 1.66
C TYR A 314 -9.12 -17.18 2.44
N ASP A 315 -8.33 -16.12 2.46
CA ASP A 315 -7.15 -16.01 3.32
C ASP A 315 -7.59 -15.91 4.79
N THR A 316 -6.95 -16.71 5.64
CA THR A 316 -7.20 -16.82 7.10
C THR A 316 -5.93 -16.63 7.91
N SER A 317 -4.82 -16.23 7.26
CA SER A 317 -3.56 -15.92 7.94
C SER A 317 -3.71 -14.75 8.93
N PRO A 318 -2.88 -14.65 9.98
CA PRO A 318 -2.91 -13.53 10.91
C PRO A 318 -2.83 -12.16 10.22
N LEU A 319 -3.59 -11.17 10.70
CA LEU A 319 -3.53 -9.79 10.19
C LEU A 319 -2.12 -9.23 10.39
N ARG A 320 -1.56 -8.67 9.32
CA ARG A 320 -0.27 -7.98 9.37
C ARG A 320 -0.45 -6.60 10.01
N ILE A 321 -0.39 -6.55 11.33
CA ILE A 321 -0.47 -5.31 12.10
C ILE A 321 0.78 -4.45 11.84
N LEU A 322 0.58 -3.17 11.54
CA LEU A 322 1.67 -2.19 11.45
C LEU A 322 1.92 -1.57 12.83
N SER A 323 3.20 -1.41 13.24
CA SER A 323 3.58 -1.00 14.61
C SER A 323 2.78 0.21 15.12
N SER A 324 2.17 0.02 16.29
CA SER A 324 1.26 0.96 16.95
C SER A 324 2.01 2.11 17.66
N GLU A 325 3.22 1.84 18.16
CA GLU A 325 3.94 2.68 19.14
C GLU A 325 4.22 4.11 18.65
N SER A 326 4.42 4.28 17.35
CA SER A 326 4.66 5.59 16.73
C SER A 326 3.45 6.17 15.99
N TRP A 327 2.31 5.47 16.00
CA TRP A 327 1.15 5.84 15.20
C TRP A 327 0.04 6.57 15.98
N ASN A 328 -0.22 6.12 17.21
CA ASN A 328 -1.32 6.64 18.02
C ASN A 328 -1.21 8.14 18.35
N VAL A 329 -0.01 8.73 18.30
CA VAL A 329 0.25 10.10 18.78
C VAL A 329 0.06 11.19 17.69
N LYS A 330 0.16 10.87 16.39
CA LYS A 330 0.23 11.91 15.33
C LYS A 330 -0.75 11.78 14.16
N ASP A 331 -1.35 10.63 13.94
CA ASP A 331 -2.34 10.46 12.87
C ASP A 331 -3.78 10.45 13.30
N TRP A 332 -4.00 10.28 14.60
CA TRP A 332 -5.31 10.28 15.24
C TRP A 332 -5.24 11.07 16.55
N SER A 333 -4.53 12.21 16.49
CA SER A 333 -4.62 13.26 17.52
C SER A 333 -6.06 13.74 17.64
N SER A 334 -6.39 14.34 18.77
CA SER A 334 -7.72 14.92 19.02
C SER A 334 -8.14 15.84 17.87
N GLU A 335 -7.27 16.77 17.50
CA GLU A 335 -7.40 17.70 16.37
C GLU A 335 -7.85 17.01 15.08
N LYS A 336 -7.26 15.86 14.71
CA LYS A 336 -7.59 15.15 13.46
C LYS A 336 -8.96 14.48 13.49
N TYR A 337 -9.48 14.12 14.66
CA TYR A 337 -10.87 13.68 14.78
C TYR A 337 -11.83 14.88 14.77
N GLN A 338 -11.50 15.96 15.48
CA GLN A 338 -12.27 17.21 15.47
C GLN A 338 -12.42 17.74 14.03
N ASP A 339 -11.32 17.87 13.29
CA ASP A 339 -11.29 18.22 11.85
C ASP A 339 -12.22 17.31 11.02
N ARG A 340 -12.15 15.99 11.22
CA ARG A 340 -13.01 15.03 10.48
C ARG A 340 -14.49 15.22 10.82
N ILE A 341 -14.83 15.51 12.07
CA ILE A 341 -16.21 15.79 12.51
C ILE A 341 -16.70 17.07 11.83
N LEU A 342 -15.94 18.17 11.92
CA LEU A 342 -16.28 19.45 11.29
C LEU A 342 -16.49 19.31 9.78
N VAL A 343 -15.55 18.66 9.08
CA VAL A 343 -15.66 18.40 7.63
C VAL A 343 -16.91 17.58 7.30
N VAL A 344 -17.31 16.61 8.12
CA VAL A 344 -18.58 15.88 7.88
C VAL A 344 -19.80 16.78 8.11
N LEU A 345 -19.81 17.59 9.17
CA LEU A 345 -20.92 18.51 9.47
C LEU A 345 -21.13 19.58 8.39
N GLU A 346 -20.05 20.14 7.84
CA GLU A 346 -20.08 21.02 6.66
C GLU A 346 -20.65 20.31 5.43
N ASN A 347 -20.22 19.07 5.16
CA ASN A 347 -20.70 18.30 4.01
C ASN A 347 -22.14 17.75 4.15
N LEU A 348 -22.79 17.94 5.30
CA LEU A 348 -24.21 17.65 5.51
C LEU A 348 -25.13 18.81 5.10
N GLU A 349 -24.61 19.99 4.74
CA GLU A 349 -25.38 21.12 4.22
C GLU A 349 -26.10 20.73 2.90
N GLY A 350 -27.38 20.33 3.03
CA GLY A 350 -28.16 19.67 1.98
C GLY A 350 -29.08 18.59 2.55
N GLU A 351 -29.45 17.61 1.70
CA GLU A 351 -30.32 16.49 2.08
C GLU A 351 -29.70 15.60 3.18
N GLU A 352 -30.56 15.13 4.08
CA GLU A 352 -30.22 14.23 5.17
C GLU A 352 -29.72 12.87 4.67
N ARG A 353 -28.43 12.59 4.88
CA ARG A 353 -27.83 11.32 4.45
C ARG A 353 -28.06 10.24 5.49
N ARG A 354 -29.00 9.34 5.19
CA ARG A 354 -29.20 8.11 5.96
C ARG A 354 -28.46 6.93 5.37
N GLY A 355 -28.04 5.98 6.20
CA GLY A 355 -27.35 4.76 5.76
C GLY A 355 -27.11 3.80 6.90
N TYR A 356 -26.08 2.98 6.80
CA TYR A 356 -25.79 1.92 7.76
C TYR A 356 -24.34 2.03 8.26
N VAL A 357 -24.16 1.81 9.55
CA VAL A 357 -22.87 1.41 10.13
C VAL A 357 -22.89 -0.11 10.32
N TYR A 358 -21.74 -0.75 10.14
CA TYR A 358 -21.55 -2.18 10.30
C TYR A 358 -20.29 -2.46 11.11
N VAL A 359 -20.34 -3.56 11.86
CA VAL A 359 -19.19 -4.13 12.58
C VAL A 359 -18.98 -5.55 12.06
N TYR A 360 -17.73 -5.92 11.81
CA TYR A 360 -17.40 -7.29 11.43
C TYR A 360 -16.01 -7.74 11.91
N GLU A 361 -15.85 -9.05 12.04
CA GLU A 361 -14.57 -9.73 12.27
C GLU A 361 -14.18 -10.55 11.03
N ILE A 362 -12.95 -11.07 11.01
CA ILE A 362 -12.46 -12.00 9.98
C ILE A 362 -12.08 -13.32 10.64
N LYS A 363 -12.47 -14.43 10.03
CA LYS A 363 -12.12 -15.78 10.49
C LYS A 363 -10.61 -15.99 10.65
N GLY A 364 -10.19 -16.59 11.76
CA GLY A 364 -8.79 -16.81 12.12
C GLY A 364 -8.08 -15.54 12.63
N ASN A 365 -8.83 -14.48 12.90
CA ASN A 365 -8.35 -13.17 13.35
C ASN A 365 -9.29 -12.61 14.44
N GLU A 366 -9.78 -13.49 15.29
CA GLU A 366 -10.67 -13.21 16.41
C GLU A 366 -10.02 -12.20 17.39
N GLY A 367 -10.83 -11.32 17.98
CA GLY A 367 -10.34 -10.19 18.80
C GLY A 367 -9.88 -8.96 17.99
N TYR A 368 -9.99 -9.00 16.66
CA TYR A 368 -9.90 -7.82 15.79
C TYR A 368 -11.21 -7.59 15.05
N VAL A 369 -11.75 -6.38 15.17
CA VAL A 369 -13.01 -5.98 14.54
C VAL A 369 -12.82 -4.74 13.68
N LYS A 370 -13.62 -4.63 12.62
CA LYS A 370 -13.68 -3.46 11.76
C LYS A 370 -15.01 -2.74 11.97
N VAL A 371 -14.96 -1.43 12.18
CA VAL A 371 -16.15 -0.55 12.17
C VAL A 371 -16.13 0.27 10.89
N GLY A 372 -17.23 0.26 10.13
CA GLY A 372 -17.34 1.08 8.91
C GLY A 372 -18.76 1.44 8.52
N TYR A 373 -18.93 2.33 7.53
CA TYR A 373 -20.26 2.76 7.07
C TYR A 373 -20.52 2.61 5.56
N THR A 374 -21.79 2.79 5.17
CA THR A 374 -22.29 2.87 3.80
C THR A 374 -23.58 3.71 3.73
N GLU A 375 -23.67 4.63 2.76
CA GLU A 375 -24.88 5.44 2.52
C GLU A 375 -25.82 4.82 1.45
N LYS A 376 -25.27 4.02 0.52
CA LYS A 376 -25.94 3.63 -0.74
C LYS A 376 -26.24 2.14 -0.87
N LYS A 377 -25.47 1.30 -0.19
CA LYS A 377 -25.59 -0.16 -0.15
C LYS A 377 -26.04 -0.60 1.24
N THR A 378 -26.63 -1.79 1.36
CA THR A 378 -26.88 -2.42 2.68
C THR A 378 -25.57 -2.71 3.41
N ALA A 379 -25.66 -2.97 4.72
CA ALA A 379 -24.50 -3.40 5.50
C ALA A 379 -23.90 -4.70 4.90
N GLN A 380 -24.77 -5.68 4.60
CA GLN A 380 -24.35 -6.96 4.04
C GLN A 380 -23.69 -6.84 2.66
N GLU A 381 -24.23 -6.02 1.74
CA GLU A 381 -23.60 -5.78 0.42
C GLU A 381 -22.21 -5.18 0.55
N ARG A 382 -22.02 -4.29 1.54
CA ARG A 382 -20.73 -3.64 1.78
C ARG A 382 -19.71 -4.61 2.41
N MET A 383 -20.16 -5.46 3.33
CA MET A 383 -19.35 -6.54 3.90
C MET A 383 -18.93 -7.56 2.81
N ASN A 384 -19.85 -7.94 1.91
CA ASN A 384 -19.54 -8.81 0.78
C ASN A 384 -18.47 -8.20 -0.15
N GLU A 385 -18.57 -6.91 -0.49
CA GLU A 385 -17.54 -6.21 -1.28
C GLU A 385 -16.18 -6.23 -0.59
N TRP A 386 -16.13 -6.05 0.74
CA TRP A 386 -14.88 -6.13 1.50
C TRP A 386 -14.30 -7.54 1.53
N SER A 387 -15.14 -8.57 1.65
CA SER A 387 -14.75 -9.98 1.64
C SER A 387 -14.06 -10.35 0.31
N GLU A 388 -14.63 -9.92 -0.82
CA GLU A 388 -14.03 -10.08 -2.14
C GLU A 388 -12.77 -9.23 -2.34
N THR A 389 -12.79 -7.96 -1.91
CA THR A 389 -11.69 -7.00 -2.12
C THR A 389 -10.44 -7.36 -1.31
N CYS A 390 -10.61 -7.90 -0.11
CA CYS A 390 -9.50 -8.29 0.77
C CYS A 390 -9.20 -9.79 0.72
N ASN A 391 -10.01 -10.58 0.01
CA ASN A 391 -10.00 -12.06 0.05
C ASN A 391 -10.07 -12.63 1.48
N ARG A 392 -10.91 -12.06 2.35
CA ARG A 392 -11.04 -12.48 3.75
C ARG A 392 -12.45 -12.92 4.06
N GLN A 393 -12.62 -14.03 4.77
CA GLN A 393 -13.94 -14.49 5.19
C GLN A 393 -14.43 -13.61 6.33
N ILE A 394 -15.42 -12.78 6.04
CA ILE A 394 -16.01 -11.83 6.99
C ILE A 394 -17.19 -12.49 7.73
N THR A 395 -17.22 -12.31 9.05
CA THR A 395 -18.38 -12.60 9.90
C THR A 395 -19.01 -11.28 10.32
N GLY A 396 -20.23 -11.00 9.85
CA GLY A 396 -20.96 -9.79 10.22
C GLY A 396 -21.39 -9.84 11.69
N ILE A 397 -21.02 -8.82 12.47
CA ILE A 397 -21.36 -8.70 13.88
C ILE A 397 -22.58 -7.79 14.06
N TYR A 398 -22.63 -6.66 13.35
CA TYR A 398 -23.69 -5.64 13.41
C TYR A 398 -24.04 -5.14 12.00
N PRO A 399 -25.32 -4.83 11.69
CA PRO A 399 -26.51 -4.85 12.57
C PRO A 399 -27.03 -6.26 12.88
N ARG A 400 -27.77 -6.40 13.99
CA ARG A 400 -28.54 -7.62 14.35
C ARG A 400 -30.01 -7.29 14.62
N PRO A 401 -30.96 -8.18 14.26
CA PRO A 401 -30.79 -9.32 13.37
C PRO A 401 -30.69 -8.87 11.89
N VAL A 402 -30.03 -9.70 11.07
CA VAL A 402 -29.91 -9.48 9.62
C VAL A 402 -31.32 -9.41 9.00
N GLY A 403 -31.62 -8.33 8.28
CA GLY A 403 -32.94 -8.07 7.69
C GLY A 403 -33.80 -7.03 8.42
N LEU A 404 -33.42 -6.60 9.64
CA LEU A 404 -34.00 -5.43 10.32
C LEU A 404 -33.01 -4.25 10.34
N GLU A 405 -32.24 -4.08 9.27
CA GLU A 405 -31.23 -3.02 9.16
C GLU A 405 -31.91 -1.63 9.18
N ARG A 406 -31.89 -0.94 10.33
CA ARG A 406 -32.33 0.46 10.45
C ARG A 406 -31.32 1.37 9.74
N ARG A 407 -31.83 2.27 8.88
CA ARG A 407 -31.01 3.36 8.33
C ARG A 407 -30.89 4.47 9.37
N ILE A 408 -29.68 4.68 9.88
CA ILE A 408 -29.33 5.71 10.86
C ILE A 408 -29.03 7.04 10.17
N HIS A 409 -29.18 8.14 10.91
CA HIS A 409 -28.78 9.47 10.47
C HIS A 409 -27.25 9.59 10.42
N SER A 410 -26.74 10.34 9.45
CA SER A 410 -25.32 10.75 9.37
C SER A 410 -24.32 9.62 9.67
N PRO A 411 -24.40 8.45 8.99
CA PRO A 411 -23.61 7.26 9.36
C PRO A 411 -22.09 7.46 9.24
N ALA A 412 -21.65 8.45 8.45
CA ALA A 412 -20.25 8.89 8.40
C ALA A 412 -19.78 9.54 9.70
N LEU A 413 -20.64 10.33 10.36
CA LEU A 413 -20.37 10.95 11.66
C LEU A 413 -20.31 9.86 12.75
N VAL A 414 -21.26 8.91 12.73
CA VAL A 414 -21.25 7.76 13.64
C VAL A 414 -19.97 6.95 13.51
N GLU A 415 -19.51 6.64 12.29
CA GLU A 415 -18.20 5.96 12.09
C GLU A 415 -17.06 6.75 12.75
N ILE A 416 -17.00 8.07 12.56
CA ILE A 416 -15.93 8.92 13.11
C ILE A 416 -15.96 8.92 14.64
N LEU A 417 -17.15 9.05 15.25
CA LEU A 417 -17.31 9.02 16.71
C LEU A 417 -16.92 7.66 17.28
N CYS A 418 -17.37 6.55 16.66
CA CYS A 418 -16.94 5.20 17.05
C CYS A 418 -15.42 5.02 16.93
N HIS A 419 -14.80 5.54 15.86
CA HIS A 419 -13.34 5.49 15.67
C HIS A 419 -12.60 6.34 16.70
N ALA A 420 -13.19 7.42 17.21
CA ALA A 420 -12.60 8.30 18.23
C ALA A 420 -12.74 7.74 19.65
N ASP A 421 -13.85 7.05 19.92
CA ASP A 421 -14.14 6.36 21.17
C ASP A 421 -13.19 5.15 21.33
N LEU A 422 -13.11 4.29 20.31
CA LEU A 422 -12.20 3.14 20.25
C LEU A 422 -10.74 3.49 19.90
N ARG A 423 -10.34 4.78 19.97
CA ARG A 423 -9.03 5.27 19.48
C ARG A 423 -7.83 4.58 20.12
N THR A 424 -7.93 4.19 21.39
CA THR A 424 -6.86 3.56 22.19
C THR A 424 -6.56 2.14 21.73
N CYS A 425 -7.58 1.42 21.25
CA CYS A 425 -7.49 0.04 20.74
C CYS A 425 -7.32 -0.02 19.22
N ARG A 426 -7.14 1.13 18.54
CA ARG A 426 -7.10 1.21 17.08
C ARG A 426 -5.80 0.65 16.51
N VAL A 427 -5.92 -0.18 15.48
CA VAL A 427 -4.79 -0.81 14.78
C VAL A 427 -4.82 -0.57 13.28
N ARG A 428 -3.67 -0.65 12.63
CA ARG A 428 -3.55 -0.69 11.17
C ARG A 428 -3.28 -2.09 10.69
N VAL A 429 -3.89 -2.43 9.56
CA VAL A 429 -3.72 -3.72 8.91
C VAL A 429 -3.18 -3.49 7.50
N ASP A 430 -2.01 -4.06 7.21
CA ASP A 430 -1.44 -4.12 5.87
C ASP A 430 -2.08 -5.28 5.10
N CYS A 431 -2.82 -4.98 4.03
CA CYS A 431 -3.59 -5.97 3.28
C CYS A 431 -2.98 -6.22 1.91
N GLU A 432 -2.29 -7.35 1.77
CA GLU A 432 -1.61 -7.76 0.52
C GLU A 432 -2.59 -8.06 -0.63
N ALA A 433 -3.86 -8.33 -0.31
CA ALA A 433 -4.92 -8.57 -1.28
C ALA A 433 -5.49 -7.28 -1.90
N CYS A 434 -5.68 -6.22 -1.11
CA CYS A 434 -6.16 -4.93 -1.64
C CYS A 434 -5.02 -3.93 -1.94
N LEU A 435 -3.80 -4.23 -1.49
CA LEU A 435 -2.57 -3.44 -1.58
C LEU A 435 -2.67 -2.06 -0.90
N HIS A 436 -3.51 -1.94 0.13
CA HIS A 436 -3.72 -0.71 0.90
C HIS A 436 -3.69 -1.03 2.40
N PRO A 437 -3.11 -0.14 3.24
CA PRO A 437 -3.32 -0.20 4.67
C PRO A 437 -4.77 0.15 4.99
N HIS A 438 -5.42 -0.65 5.83
CA HIS A 438 -6.70 -0.32 6.45
C HIS A 438 -6.45 0.36 7.80
N SER A 439 -7.20 1.41 8.08
CA SER A 439 -7.14 2.17 9.34
C SER A 439 -8.33 1.94 10.26
N GLU A 440 -9.32 1.17 9.81
CA GLU A 440 -10.65 1.09 10.44
C GLU A 440 -10.78 -0.16 11.34
N TRP A 441 -9.65 -0.68 11.82
CA TRP A 441 -9.54 -1.91 12.63
C TRP A 441 -9.24 -1.59 14.09
N PHE A 442 -9.76 -2.40 14.99
CA PHE A 442 -9.66 -2.24 16.44
C PHE A 442 -9.39 -3.60 17.10
N GLN A 443 -8.48 -3.62 18.06
CA GLN A 443 -8.18 -4.78 18.90
C GLN A 443 -9.06 -4.73 20.15
N THR A 444 -10.28 -5.25 20.04
CA THR A 444 -11.36 -5.14 21.02
C THR A 444 -12.35 -6.29 20.83
N SER A 445 -13.21 -6.54 21.81
CA SER A 445 -14.23 -7.58 21.69
C SER A 445 -15.33 -7.20 20.69
N PRO A 446 -15.98 -8.18 20.02
CA PRO A 446 -17.17 -7.95 19.21
C PRO A 446 -18.28 -7.19 19.95
N GLN A 447 -18.48 -7.43 21.24
CA GLN A 447 -19.54 -6.79 22.02
C GLN A 447 -19.23 -5.31 22.30
N GLU A 448 -18.02 -5.01 22.77
CA GLU A 448 -17.59 -3.63 23.07
C GLU A 448 -17.69 -2.71 21.84
N ALA A 449 -17.31 -3.20 20.65
CA ALA A 449 -17.48 -2.45 19.41
C ALA A 449 -18.94 -2.30 18.97
N VAL A 450 -19.83 -3.25 19.31
CA VAL A 450 -21.28 -3.11 19.12
C VAL A 450 -21.84 -2.06 20.08
N ASP A 451 -21.49 -2.11 21.36
CA ASP A 451 -21.98 -1.18 22.39
C ASP A 451 -21.61 0.27 22.03
N VAL A 452 -20.39 0.51 21.53
CA VAL A 452 -19.96 1.81 20.99
C VAL A 452 -20.77 2.23 19.76
N VAL A 453 -20.99 1.32 18.80
CA VAL A 453 -21.79 1.63 17.60
C VAL A 453 -23.25 1.92 17.95
N GLU A 454 -23.85 1.17 18.87
CA GLU A 454 -25.22 1.41 19.33
C GLU A 454 -25.34 2.71 20.12
N LYS A 455 -24.36 3.04 20.99
CA LYS A 455 -24.29 4.32 21.71
C LYS A 455 -24.35 5.50 20.74
N TRP A 456 -23.44 5.56 19.77
CA TRP A 456 -23.38 6.68 18.82
C TRP A 456 -24.49 6.67 17.77
N SER A 457 -24.99 5.49 17.38
CA SER A 457 -26.16 5.38 16.48
C SER A 457 -27.45 5.86 17.14
N ARG A 458 -27.65 5.57 18.44
CA ARG A 458 -28.80 6.06 19.20
C ARG A 458 -28.71 7.58 19.39
N TRP A 459 -27.57 8.04 19.90
CA TRP A 459 -27.31 9.47 20.16
C TRP A 459 -27.53 10.34 18.91
N ILE A 460 -27.02 9.94 17.73
CA ILE A 460 -27.24 10.75 16.52
C ILE A 460 -28.70 10.72 16.05
N ASP A 461 -29.40 9.60 16.24
CA ASP A 461 -30.79 9.47 15.81
C ASP A 461 -31.75 10.28 16.71
N GLU A 462 -31.37 10.53 17.96
CA GLU A 462 -32.06 11.42 18.91
C GLU A 462 -31.67 12.89 18.67
N THR A 463 -30.37 13.19 18.62
CA THR A 463 -29.83 14.55 18.44
C THR A 463 -30.17 15.16 17.08
N ALA A 464 -30.17 14.37 15.99
CA ALA A 464 -30.39 14.91 14.64
C ALA A 464 -31.82 15.42 14.39
N GLY A 465 -32.77 15.12 15.27
CA GLY A 465 -34.12 15.68 15.23
C GLY A 465 -34.23 17.12 15.75
N GLN A 466 -33.24 17.62 16.51
CA GLN A 466 -33.33 18.92 17.19
C GLN A 466 -32.97 20.10 16.27
N PRO A 467 -33.67 21.25 16.33
CA PRO A 467 -33.28 22.45 15.59
C PRO A 467 -31.87 22.93 15.98
N GLY A 468 -30.99 23.11 15.00
CA GLY A 468 -29.63 23.64 15.23
C GLY A 468 -28.57 22.62 15.67
N TRP A 469 -28.92 21.33 15.81
CA TRP A 469 -28.04 20.27 16.34
C TRP A 469 -26.61 20.25 15.75
N ARG A 470 -26.47 20.58 14.46
CA ARG A 470 -25.18 20.58 13.76
C ARG A 470 -24.25 21.68 14.28
N ASP A 471 -24.81 22.85 14.56
CA ASP A 471 -24.02 24.01 14.99
C ASP A 471 -23.66 23.90 16.47
N GLU A 472 -24.50 23.24 17.28
CA GLU A 472 -24.17 22.83 18.65
C GLU A 472 -23.01 21.80 18.68
N ILE A 473 -23.05 20.75 17.85
CA ILE A 473 -21.91 19.82 17.72
C ILE A 473 -20.66 20.57 17.23
N LYS A 474 -20.76 21.46 16.23
CA LYS A 474 -19.62 22.26 15.75
C LYS A 474 -19.02 23.09 16.90
N ALA A 475 -19.84 23.74 17.72
CA ALA A 475 -19.39 24.52 18.87
C ALA A 475 -18.64 23.64 19.88
N ILE A 476 -19.24 22.53 20.32
CA ILE A 476 -18.60 21.57 21.24
C ILE A 476 -17.26 21.08 20.69
N VAL A 477 -17.20 20.70 19.40
CA VAL A 477 -15.99 20.20 18.76
C VAL A 477 -14.88 21.26 18.67
N LEU A 478 -15.24 22.54 18.49
CA LEU A 478 -14.30 23.66 18.44
C LEU A 478 -13.83 24.12 19.84
N GLU A 479 -14.68 24.01 20.85
CA GLU A 479 -14.38 24.43 22.23
C GLU A 479 -13.64 23.33 23.03
N SER A 480 -13.73 22.07 22.60
CA SER A 480 -13.12 20.94 23.30
C SER A 480 -11.59 20.93 23.21
N ALA A 481 -10.92 20.88 24.37
CA ALA A 481 -9.47 20.81 24.48
C ALA A 481 -8.87 19.50 23.90
N ASP A 482 -9.61 18.40 23.98
CA ASP A 482 -9.25 17.10 23.42
C ASP A 482 -10.50 16.25 23.07
N MET A 483 -10.29 15.07 22.49
CA MET A 483 -11.39 14.20 22.08
C MET A 483 -12.06 13.43 23.23
N GLU A 484 -11.45 13.32 24.41
CA GLU A 484 -12.13 12.72 25.57
C GLU A 484 -13.20 13.68 26.06
N HIS A 485 -12.80 14.93 26.33
CA HIS A 485 -13.71 16.01 26.68
C HIS A 485 -14.75 16.29 25.58
N CYS A 486 -14.38 16.18 24.30
CA CYS A 486 -15.34 16.29 23.20
C CYS A 486 -16.41 15.19 23.25
N LEU A 487 -16.02 13.92 23.37
CA LEU A 487 -16.99 12.82 23.38
C LEU A 487 -17.89 12.87 24.62
N GLU A 488 -17.35 13.24 25.78
CA GLU A 488 -18.15 13.49 26.99
C GLU A 488 -19.16 14.62 26.79
N SER A 489 -18.72 15.78 26.26
CA SER A 489 -19.56 16.96 26.06
C SER A 489 -20.68 16.72 25.04
N LEU A 490 -20.39 15.95 23.98
CA LEU A 490 -21.41 15.53 23.00
C LEU A 490 -22.51 14.68 23.65
N LEU A 491 -22.17 13.80 24.60
CA LEU A 491 -23.14 13.01 25.36
C LEU A 491 -23.95 13.84 26.39
N GLN A 492 -23.59 15.11 26.63
CA GLN A 492 -24.35 16.05 27.48
C GLN A 492 -25.29 16.98 26.70
N ILE A 493 -25.34 16.90 25.35
CA ILE A 493 -26.35 17.63 24.56
C ILE A 493 -27.73 17.26 25.09
N LYS A 494 -28.51 18.26 25.49
CA LYS A 494 -29.83 18.04 26.07
C LYS A 494 -30.83 17.74 24.97
N ILE A 495 -31.19 16.46 24.87
CA ILE A 495 -32.41 16.05 24.18
C ILE A 495 -33.58 16.69 24.96
N CYS A 496 -34.19 17.70 24.36
CA CYS A 496 -35.45 18.25 24.85
C CYS A 496 -36.54 17.25 24.48
N ASP A 497 -37.13 16.62 25.50
CA ASP A 497 -38.40 15.92 25.33
C ASP A 497 -39.50 16.97 25.04
N ASP A 498 -40.15 16.86 23.87
CA ASP A 498 -41.33 17.65 23.46
C ASP A 498 -42.64 17.15 24.14
#